data_AF-A0A1J3HEU0-F1
#
_entry.id   AF-A0A1J3HEU0-F1
#
_cell.length_a   1.000
_cell.length_b   1.000
_cell.length_c   1.000
_cell.angle_alpha   90.00
_cell.angle_beta   90.00
_cell.angle_gamma   90.00
#
_symmetry.space_group_name_H-M   'P 1'
#
loop_
_entity.id
_entity.type
_entity.pdbx_description
1 polymer ?
#
loop_
_entity_poly.entity_id
_entity_poly.type
_entity_poly.pdbx_seq_one_letter_code
_entity_poly.pdbx_strand_id
1 'polypeptide(L)'
;RVTFFMPQLVQSLRYDKHRLVEGYLLRAAQRSDTFAHILIWHLEGESVQETVKDGILDKNATFRAILPEVRQHIIDGFTPKALNLFNREFDFFDKVTSISGVLFPLPKEERRAGIRRELEKIEMQGEELYLPTAPNKLVKGIQVDSGIPLQSAAKVPIM
;
A
#
# COMPACT_ATOMS: atom_id res chain seq x y z
N ARG A 1 -19.48 -4.21 -5.22
CA ARG A 1 -19.03 -2.95 -4.56
C ARG A 1 -18.03 -2.27 -5.50
N VAL A 2 -18.06 -0.95 -5.65
CA VAL A 2 -17.20 -0.21 -6.60
C VAL A 2 -15.70 -0.52 -6.40
N THR A 3 -15.28 -0.76 -5.15
CA THR A 3 -13.89 -1.13 -4.80
C THR A 3 -13.35 -2.36 -5.52
N PHE A 4 -14.21 -3.27 -6.01
CA PHE A 4 -13.78 -4.40 -6.83
C PHE A 4 -13.12 -3.97 -8.14
N PHE A 5 -13.55 -2.83 -8.69
CA PHE A 5 -13.01 -2.26 -9.93
C PHE A 5 -11.96 -1.17 -9.67
N MET A 6 -11.42 -1.08 -8.44
CA MET A 6 -10.43 -0.05 -8.09
C MET A 6 -9.22 -0.05 -9.03
N PRO A 7 -8.61 -1.19 -9.41
CA PRO A 7 -7.53 -1.20 -10.38
C PRO A 7 -7.92 -0.53 -11.70
N GLN A 8 -9.08 -0.87 -12.26
CA GLN A 8 -9.56 -0.33 -13.54
C GLN A 8 -9.89 1.16 -13.44
N LEU A 9 -10.44 1.60 -12.30
CA LEU A 9 -10.70 3.01 -12.05
C LEU A 9 -9.40 3.82 -11.98
N VAL A 10 -8.38 3.33 -11.29
CA VAL A 10 -7.05 3.97 -11.27
C VAL A 10 -6.45 4.00 -12.69
N GLN A 11 -6.51 2.89 -13.43
CA GLN A 11 -6.03 2.86 -14.82
C GLN A 11 -6.76 3.86 -15.73
N SER A 12 -8.05 4.14 -15.49
CA SER A 12 -8.82 5.08 -16.30
C SER A 12 -8.36 6.54 -16.15
N LEU A 13 -7.64 6.88 -15.08
CA LEU A 13 -7.02 8.21 -14.90
C LEU A 13 -6.04 8.56 -16.03
N ARG A 14 -5.46 7.55 -16.71
CA ARG A 14 -4.62 7.75 -17.92
C ARG A 14 -5.28 8.60 -19.00
N TYR A 15 -6.62 8.54 -19.08
CA TYR A 15 -7.40 9.15 -20.14
C TYR A 15 -8.34 10.24 -19.62
N ASP A 16 -8.22 10.64 -18.35
CA ASP A 16 -9.15 11.55 -17.68
C ASP A 16 -8.90 13.03 -17.99
N LYS A 17 -9.02 13.41 -19.27
CA LYS A 17 -8.77 14.78 -19.75
C LYS A 17 -9.61 15.85 -19.06
N HIS A 18 -10.78 15.49 -18.55
CA HIS A 18 -11.74 16.40 -17.92
C HIS A 18 -11.83 16.22 -16.39
N ARG A 19 -10.94 15.42 -15.79
CA ARG A 19 -10.88 15.17 -14.34
C ARG A 19 -12.20 14.64 -13.74
N LEU A 20 -12.99 13.93 -14.56
CA LEU A 20 -14.28 13.38 -14.14
C LEU A 20 -14.10 12.12 -13.29
N VAL A 21 -13.14 11.28 -13.67
CA VAL A 21 -12.78 10.08 -12.90
C VAL A 21 -12.14 10.51 -11.59
N GLU A 22 -11.17 11.42 -11.62
CA GLU A 22 -10.55 11.96 -10.41
C GLU A 22 -11.61 12.57 -9.49
N GLY A 23 -12.47 13.45 -10.00
CA GLY A 23 -13.52 14.07 -9.20
C GLY A 23 -14.49 13.06 -8.60
N TYR A 24 -14.80 11.97 -9.31
CA TYR A 24 -15.58 10.86 -8.76
C TYR A 24 -14.84 10.15 -7.60
N LEU A 25 -13.57 9.81 -7.81
CA LEU A 25 -12.74 9.12 -6.82
C LEU A 25 -12.58 9.93 -5.54
N LEU A 26 -12.32 11.24 -5.65
CA LEU A 26 -12.21 12.14 -4.50
C LEU A 26 -13.52 12.21 -3.71
N ARG A 27 -14.66 12.36 -4.38
CA ARG A 27 -15.98 12.36 -3.71
C ARG A 27 -16.31 11.02 -3.05
N ALA A 28 -15.88 9.91 -3.65
CA ALA A 28 -16.08 8.58 -3.07
C ALA A 28 -15.19 8.38 -1.84
N ALA A 29 -13.92 8.82 -1.90
CA ALA A 29 -12.98 8.77 -0.79
C ALA A 29 -13.47 9.58 0.42
N GLN A 30 -14.04 10.77 0.20
CA GLN A 30 -14.64 11.59 1.27
C GLN A 30 -15.81 10.91 2.02
N ARG A 31 -16.44 9.89 1.43
CA ARG A 31 -17.59 9.18 2.02
C ARG A 31 -17.20 7.91 2.76
N SER A 32 -15.97 7.43 2.61
CA SER A 32 -15.53 6.16 3.19
C SER A 32 -14.01 6.10 3.33
N ASP A 33 -13.54 6.07 4.57
CA ASP A 33 -12.12 5.91 4.92
C ASP A 33 -11.55 4.62 4.28
N THR A 34 -12.29 3.50 4.37
CA THR A 34 -11.89 2.25 3.72
C THR A 34 -11.76 2.38 2.21
N PHE A 35 -12.66 3.09 1.53
CA PHE A 35 -12.53 3.35 0.10
C PHE A 35 -11.29 4.19 -0.20
N ALA A 36 -11.06 5.24 0.60
CA ALA A 36 -9.91 6.12 0.46
C ALA A 36 -8.59 5.36 0.63
N HIS A 37 -8.47 4.52 1.67
CA HIS A 37 -7.26 3.73 1.92
C HIS A 37 -7.01 2.72 0.79
N ILE A 38 -8.04 1.99 0.34
CA ILE A 38 -7.91 1.07 -0.80
C ILE A 38 -7.46 1.82 -2.06
N LEU A 39 -8.02 3.01 -2.31
CA LEU A 39 -7.63 3.84 -3.44
C LEU A 39 -6.15 4.27 -3.33
N ILE A 40 -5.71 4.75 -2.16
CA ILE A 40 -4.30 5.13 -1.94
C ILE A 40 -3.36 3.96 -2.20
N TRP A 41 -3.67 2.74 -1.69
CA TRP A 41 -2.87 1.55 -1.98
C TRP A 41 -2.74 1.25 -3.48
N HIS A 42 -3.81 1.44 -4.25
CA HIS A 42 -3.77 1.24 -5.71
C HIS A 42 -2.97 2.34 -6.43
N LEU A 43 -3.10 3.60 -5.99
CA LEU A 43 -2.33 4.72 -6.54
C LEU A 43 -0.82 4.54 -6.29
N GLU A 44 -0.44 4.13 -5.09
CA GLU A 44 0.96 3.85 -4.73
C GLU A 44 1.53 2.67 -5.52
N GLY A 45 0.76 1.58 -5.67
CA GLY A 45 1.17 0.41 -6.45
C GLY A 45 1.48 0.74 -7.92
N GLU A 46 0.76 1.69 -8.51
CA GLU A 46 0.96 2.15 -9.90
C GLU A 46 2.06 3.22 -10.03
N SER A 47 2.48 3.83 -8.92
CA SER A 47 3.52 4.86 -8.90
C SER A 47 4.93 4.28 -9.02
N VAL A 48 5.13 2.99 -8.76
CA VAL A 48 6.43 2.31 -8.82
C VAL A 48 6.91 2.21 -10.27
N GLN A 49 8.09 2.74 -10.56
CA GLN A 49 8.76 2.50 -11.85
C GLN A 49 9.28 1.07 -11.89
N GLU A 50 8.76 0.25 -12.80
CA GLU A 50 9.52 -0.91 -13.28
C GLU A 50 10.79 -0.38 -13.93
N THR A 51 11.95 -0.90 -13.51
CA THR A 51 13.27 -0.51 -14.03
C THR A 51 13.21 -0.37 -15.54
N VAL A 52 13.23 0.87 -16.02
CA VAL A 52 13.15 1.18 -17.45
C VAL A 52 14.41 0.60 -18.07
N LYS A 53 14.28 -0.46 -18.88
CA LYS A 53 15.33 -0.87 -19.80
C LYS A 53 15.58 0.32 -20.74
N ASP A 54 16.84 0.73 -20.79
CA ASP A 54 17.35 1.91 -21.48
C ASP A 54 16.61 2.23 -22.80
N GLY A 55 16.18 3.49 -22.95
CA GLY A 55 15.89 4.11 -24.24
C GLY A 55 14.43 4.18 -24.71
N ILE A 56 13.44 3.68 -23.96
CA ILE A 56 12.02 3.82 -24.35
C ILE A 56 11.42 5.07 -23.72
N LEU A 57 10.89 5.98 -24.55
CA LEU A 57 10.11 7.13 -24.11
C LEU A 57 8.96 6.66 -23.21
N ASP A 58 8.93 7.15 -21.98
CA ASP A 58 7.96 6.74 -20.97
C ASP A 58 6.56 7.27 -21.31
N LYS A 59 5.81 6.49 -22.10
CA LYS A 59 4.42 6.80 -22.47
C LYS A 59 3.49 6.93 -21.26
N ASN A 60 3.93 6.49 -20.08
CA ASN A 60 3.17 6.51 -18.84
C ASN A 60 3.63 7.61 -17.87
N ALA A 61 4.58 8.47 -18.25
CA ALA A 61 5.11 9.53 -17.39
C ALA A 61 4.01 10.46 -16.87
N THR A 62 3.13 10.94 -17.77
CA THR A 62 1.99 11.80 -17.41
C THR A 62 1.03 11.11 -16.45
N PHE A 63 0.75 9.82 -16.68
CA PHE A 63 -0.10 9.04 -15.78
C PHE A 63 0.54 8.88 -14.40
N ARG A 64 1.84 8.58 -14.32
CA ARG A 64 2.52 8.46 -13.04
C ARG A 64 2.65 9.79 -12.30
N ALA A 65 2.74 10.90 -13.02
CA ALA A 65 2.79 12.23 -12.42
C ALA A 65 1.50 12.60 -11.67
N ILE A 66 0.33 12.17 -12.16
CA ILE A 66 -0.96 12.48 -11.51
C ILE A 66 -1.26 11.63 -10.29
N LEU A 67 -0.72 10.41 -10.17
CA LEU A 67 -0.99 9.51 -9.05
C LEU A 67 -0.64 10.11 -7.67
N PRO A 68 0.57 10.69 -7.45
CA PRO A 68 0.88 11.33 -6.16
C PRO A 68 0.02 12.57 -5.90
N GLU A 69 -0.39 13.31 -6.94
CA GLU A 69 -1.30 14.46 -6.79
C GLU A 69 -2.68 14.00 -6.29
N VAL A 70 -3.27 12.97 -6.92
CA VAL A 70 -4.56 12.41 -6.49
C VAL A 70 -4.47 11.84 -5.07
N ARG A 71 -3.37 11.16 -4.74
CA ARG A 71 -3.11 10.68 -3.37
C ARG A 71 -3.12 11.83 -2.38
N GLN A 72 -2.41 12.92 -2.67
CA GLN A 72 -2.34 14.07 -1.78
C GLN A 72 -3.71 14.73 -1.60
N HIS A 73 -4.50 14.89 -2.66
CA HIS A 73 -5.86 15.42 -2.58
C HIS A 73 -6.78 14.57 -1.69
N ILE A 74 -6.61 13.24 -1.66
CA ILE A 74 -7.35 12.36 -0.75
C ILE A 74 -6.93 12.62 0.70
N ILE A 75 -5.63 12.68 0.97
CA ILE A 75 -5.07 12.91 2.32
C ILE A 75 -5.48 14.27 2.86
N ASP A 76 -5.44 15.32 2.04
CA ASP A 76 -5.86 16.67 2.40
C ASP A 76 -7.36 16.75 2.73
N GLY A 77 -8.16 15.82 2.21
CA GLY A 77 -9.59 15.69 2.49
C GLY A 77 -9.91 14.94 3.78
N PHE A 78 -8.92 14.37 4.49
CA PHE A 78 -9.18 13.62 5.71
C PHE A 78 -9.52 14.53 6.89
N THR A 79 -10.47 14.07 7.70
CA THR A 79 -10.65 14.60 9.06
C THR A 79 -9.45 14.22 9.93
N PRO A 80 -9.17 14.92 11.05
CA PRO A 80 -8.08 14.56 11.95
C PRO A 80 -8.14 13.10 12.43
N LYS A 81 -9.35 12.56 12.62
CA LYS A 81 -9.56 11.16 12.99
C LYS A 81 -9.18 10.20 11.85
N ALA A 82 -9.68 10.47 10.63
CA ALA A 82 -9.37 9.65 9.46
C ALA A 82 -7.87 9.68 9.14
N LEU A 83 -7.23 10.84 9.22
CA LEU A 83 -5.79 11.00 9.03
C LEU A 83 -4.97 10.22 10.06
N ASN A 84 -5.39 10.24 11.34
CA ASN A 84 -4.74 9.44 12.37
C ASN A 84 -4.82 7.94 12.09
N LEU A 85 -6.00 7.44 11.69
CA LEU A 85 -6.18 6.04 11.33
C LEU A 85 -5.35 5.66 10.10
N PHE A 86 -5.39 6.47 9.05
CA PHE A 86 -4.56 6.32 7.85
C PHE A 86 -3.07 6.19 8.20
N ASN A 87 -2.52 7.13 8.97
CA ASN A 87 -1.11 7.13 9.32
C ASN A 87 -0.71 5.87 10.11
N ARG A 88 -1.53 5.45 11.08
CA ARG A 88 -1.28 4.24 11.89
C ARG A 88 -1.36 2.97 11.05
N GLU A 89 -2.32 2.88 10.14
CA GLU A 89 -2.52 1.72 9.27
C GLU A 89 -1.38 1.58 8.28
N PHE A 90 -1.06 2.64 7.55
CA PHE A 90 -0.02 2.62 6.55
C PHE A 90 1.36 2.40 7.18
N ASP A 91 1.70 3.09 8.28
CA ASP A 91 2.96 2.86 8.99
C ASP A 91 3.11 1.40 9.48
N PHE A 92 2.04 0.79 10.00
CA PHE A 92 2.07 -0.60 10.44
C PHE A 92 2.38 -1.56 9.27
N PHE A 93 1.68 -1.43 8.14
CA PHE A 93 1.89 -2.31 6.99
C PHE A 93 3.17 -2.00 6.21
N ASP A 94 3.64 -0.75 6.21
CA ASP A 94 4.94 -0.36 5.65
C ASP A 94 6.08 -1.02 6.43
N LYS A 95 5.99 -1.04 7.77
CA LYS A 95 6.94 -1.79 8.61
C LYS A 95 6.93 -3.28 8.25
N VAL A 96 5.76 -3.90 8.16
CA VAL A 96 5.62 -5.32 7.80
C VAL A 96 6.21 -5.62 6.40
N THR A 97 5.88 -4.81 5.39
CA THR A 97 6.32 -5.04 4.01
C THR A 97 7.81 -4.77 3.82
N SER A 98 8.38 -3.81 4.56
CA SER A 98 9.81 -3.46 4.52
C SER A 98 10.73 -4.59 5.02
N ILE A 99 10.21 -5.53 5.82
CA ILE A 99 10.96 -6.70 6.30
C ILE A 99 11.61 -7.45 5.14
N SER A 100 10.90 -7.65 4.03
CA SER A 100 11.43 -8.37 2.87
C SER A 100 12.69 -7.72 2.30
N GLY A 101 12.76 -6.37 2.33
CA GLY A 101 13.94 -5.61 1.92
C GLY A 101 15.13 -5.78 2.87
N VAL A 102 14.86 -5.84 4.18
CA VAL A 102 15.90 -6.11 5.21
C VAL A 102 16.45 -7.53 5.09
N LEU A 103 15.60 -8.50 4.73
CA LEU A 103 15.99 -9.91 4.58
C LEU A 103 16.69 -10.22 3.26
N PHE A 104 16.50 -9.39 2.23
CA PHE A 104 17.07 -9.59 0.90
C PHE A 104 18.59 -9.86 0.92
N PRO A 105 19.44 -9.03 1.59
CA PRO A 105 20.87 -9.28 1.67
C PRO A 105 21.27 -10.43 2.59
N LEU A 106 20.37 -10.96 3.44
CA LEU A 106 20.72 -11.99 4.42
C LEU A 106 20.81 -13.40 3.79
N PRO A 107 21.74 -14.24 4.28
CA PRO A 107 21.80 -15.66 3.95
C PRO A 107 20.48 -16.38 4.25
N LYS A 108 20.15 -17.42 3.48
CA LYS A 108 18.86 -18.14 3.61
C LYS A 108 18.60 -18.65 5.03
N GLU A 109 19.65 -19.17 5.69
CA GLU A 109 19.57 -19.73 7.04
C GLU A 109 19.25 -18.67 8.11
N GLU A 110 19.65 -17.42 7.89
CA GLU A 110 19.44 -16.31 8.83
C GLU A 110 18.08 -15.63 8.67
N ARG A 111 17.39 -15.83 7.52
CA ARG A 111 16.15 -15.12 7.20
C ARG A 111 15.04 -15.40 8.20
N ARG A 112 14.91 -16.64 8.69
CA ARG A 112 13.87 -16.98 9.68
C ARG A 112 14.08 -16.25 11.00
N ALA A 113 15.31 -16.21 11.50
CA ALA A 113 15.65 -15.45 12.69
C ALA A 113 15.51 -13.93 12.46
N GLY A 114 15.87 -13.47 11.26
CA GLY A 114 15.67 -12.10 10.82
C GLY A 114 14.20 -11.67 10.84
N ILE A 115 13.28 -12.50 10.32
CA ILE A 115 11.83 -12.23 10.35
C ILE A 115 11.39 -11.99 11.79
N ARG A 116 11.70 -12.91 12.70
CA ARG A 116 11.33 -12.79 14.11
C ARG A 116 11.84 -11.47 14.71
N ARG A 117 13.13 -11.16 14.51
CA ARG A 117 13.75 -9.94 15.04
C ARG A 117 13.10 -8.67 14.50
N GLU A 118 12.70 -8.64 13.24
CA GLU A 118 12.02 -7.47 12.67
C GLU A 118 10.56 -7.39 13.11
N LEU A 119 9.85 -8.52 13.23
CA LEU A 119 8.48 -8.57 13.73
C LEU A 119 8.36 -8.12 15.20
N GLU A 120 9.35 -8.45 16.04
CA GLU A 120 9.41 -8.01 17.44
C GLU A 120 9.49 -6.47 17.60
N LYS A 121 9.93 -5.75 16.56
CA LYS A 121 10.00 -4.28 16.57
C LYS A 121 8.66 -3.63 16.18
N ILE A 122 7.71 -4.40 15.66
CA ILE A 122 6.44 -3.87 15.16
C ILE A 122 5.43 -3.86 16.30
N GLU A 123 5.16 -2.67 16.82
CA GLU A 123 4.12 -2.46 17.82
C GLU A 123 2.83 -1.97 17.17
N MET A 124 1.71 -2.57 17.60
CA MET A 124 0.39 -2.17 17.13
C MET A 124 -0.08 -0.93 17.90
N GLN A 125 -0.32 0.17 17.19
CA GLN A 125 -0.86 1.38 17.78
C GLN A 125 -2.38 1.34 17.75
N GLY A 126 -3.02 1.08 18.89
CA GLY A 126 -4.48 1.05 19.11
C GLY A 126 -5.21 -0.18 18.53
N GLU A 127 -6.55 -0.19 18.56
CA GLU A 127 -7.36 -1.41 18.34
C GLU A 127 -8.15 -1.46 17.01
N GLU A 128 -8.11 -0.39 16.22
CA GLU A 128 -9.00 -0.17 15.06
C GLU A 128 -8.36 -0.48 13.69
N LEU A 129 -7.17 -1.09 13.68
CA LEU A 129 -6.45 -1.44 12.44
C LEU A 129 -7.15 -2.59 11.72
N TYR A 130 -7.35 -2.50 10.40
CA TYR A 130 -7.87 -3.60 9.59
C TYR A 130 -6.85 -4.09 8.56
N LEU A 131 -7.08 -5.29 8.01
CA LEU A 131 -6.24 -5.84 6.95
C LEU A 131 -6.58 -5.18 5.60
N PRO A 132 -5.61 -4.62 4.85
CA PRO A 132 -5.88 -3.99 3.54
C PRO A 132 -6.58 -4.92 2.55
N THR A 133 -6.29 -6.23 2.62
CA THR A 133 -6.90 -7.27 1.78
C THR A 133 -8.25 -7.78 2.31
N ALA A 134 -8.57 -7.50 3.57
CA ALA A 134 -9.82 -7.90 4.22
C ALA A 134 -10.29 -6.81 5.22
N PRO A 135 -10.85 -5.68 4.73
CA PRO A 135 -11.19 -4.53 5.59
C PRO A 135 -12.26 -4.82 6.65
N ASN A 136 -12.94 -5.97 6.56
CA ASN A 136 -13.89 -6.44 7.58
C ASN A 136 -13.22 -7.21 8.73
N LYS A 137 -11.90 -7.40 8.69
CA LYS A 137 -11.12 -8.08 9.74
C LYS A 137 -10.20 -7.08 10.42
N LEU A 138 -10.28 -7.06 11.75
CA LEU A 138 -9.40 -6.24 12.58
C LEU A 138 -8.13 -7.01 12.95
N VAL A 139 -7.00 -6.30 12.91
CA VAL A 139 -5.72 -6.79 13.39
C VAL A 139 -5.71 -6.70 14.92
N LYS A 140 -5.33 -7.79 15.59
CA LYS A 140 -5.18 -7.85 17.05
C LYS A 140 -3.73 -7.97 17.51
N GLY A 141 -2.82 -8.18 16.57
CA GLY A 141 -1.38 -8.35 16.82
C GLY A 141 -0.76 -9.25 15.76
N ILE A 142 0.54 -9.48 15.90
CA ILE A 142 1.31 -10.39 15.05
C ILE A 142 1.86 -11.51 15.93
N GLN A 143 1.73 -12.74 15.48
CA GLN A 143 2.40 -13.88 16.11
C GLN A 143 3.86 -13.92 15.62
N VAL A 144 4.77 -13.35 16.41
CA VAL A 144 6.19 -13.16 16.01
C VAL A 144 6.91 -14.46 15.65
N ASP A 145 6.49 -15.60 16.23
CA ASP A 145 7.12 -16.90 16.01
C ASP A 145 6.56 -17.68 14.80
N SER A 146 5.51 -17.17 14.15
CA SER A 146 4.89 -17.86 13.01
C SER A 146 5.50 -17.53 11.65
N GLY A 147 6.32 -16.46 11.59
CA GLY A 147 6.86 -15.94 10.33
C GLY A 147 7.80 -16.92 9.63
N ILE A 148 7.56 -17.18 8.34
CA ILE A 148 8.43 -18.03 7.51
C ILE A 148 8.82 -17.38 6.19
N PRO A 149 10.08 -17.53 5.74
CA PRO A 149 10.48 -17.09 4.41
C PRO A 149 9.97 -18.07 3.36
N LEU A 150 9.37 -17.56 2.29
CA LEU A 150 8.93 -18.36 1.15
C LEU A 150 10.08 -18.56 0.15
N GLN A 151 10.00 -19.62 -0.66
CA GLN A 151 11.10 -20.12 -1.51
C GLN A 151 11.58 -19.16 -2.63
N SER A 152 10.93 -18.01 -2.81
CA SER A 152 11.28 -17.03 -3.84
C SER A 152 12.62 -16.33 -3.52
N ALA A 153 13.61 -16.53 -4.40
CA ALA A 153 14.98 -16.04 -4.18
C ALA A 153 15.13 -14.53 -4.42
N ALA A 154 14.33 -13.92 -5.31
CA ALA A 154 14.56 -12.56 -5.80
C ALA A 154 13.95 -11.46 -4.92
N LYS A 155 12.93 -11.76 -4.11
CA LYS A 155 12.22 -10.75 -3.31
C LYS A 155 11.95 -11.15 -1.85
N VAL A 156 12.38 -12.34 -1.45
CA VAL A 156 12.26 -12.89 -0.09
C VAL A 156 10.87 -12.64 0.54
N PRO A 157 9.78 -13.13 -0.08
CA PRO A 157 8.46 -12.95 0.49
C PRO A 157 8.33 -13.73 1.81
N ILE A 158 7.52 -13.21 2.72
CA ILE A 158 7.27 -13.78 4.05
C ILE A 158 5.80 -14.17 4.19
N MET A 159 5.54 -15.22 4.98
CA MET A 159 4.20 -15.63 5.42
C MET A 159 4.12 -15.60 6.93
#